data_AF-A0A7J7YP99-F1
#
_entry.id   AF-A0A7J7YP99-F1
#
_cell.length_a   1.000
_cell.length_b   1.000
_cell.length_c   1.000
_cell.angle_alpha   90.00
_cell.angle_beta   90.00
_cell.angle_gamma   90.00
#
_symmetry.space_group_name_H-M   'P 1'
#
loop_
_entity.id
_entity.type
_entity.pdbx_description
1 polymer ?
#
loop_
_entity_poly.entity_id
_entity_poly.type
_entity_poly.pdbx_seq_one_letter_code
_entity_poly.pdbx_strand_id
1 'polypeptide(L)'
;MPAARDGAVAFAAWDDSEPWGPWTGNGTLRLPRVQPRQEGAYLATVHLSYLQGQVALELAVQKPPKVSLTPAPLVWAAPGEAPPELLCLVSNFYPAEGLKVEWELRGPDGSIREAEGHRWLSALHHHSDGSISLSGHLQPAPVTSAQHGARYACRVHHPSLPALGRSAEVTLEVAGRSGPSLEDGIGLFLSAFLVLGLLKVLCWAAVYLSASKKSEKEKSQ
;
A
#
# COMPACT_ATOMS: atom_id res chain seq x y z
N MET A 1 0.46 40.22 -19.68
CA MET A 1 -0.29 39.87 -18.45
C MET A 1 -0.49 38.35 -18.46
N PRO A 2 0.13 37.57 -17.57
CA PRO A 2 -0.22 36.15 -17.48
C PRO A 2 -1.69 36.08 -17.06
N ALA A 3 -2.50 35.34 -17.81
CA ALA A 3 -3.93 35.18 -17.59
C ALA A 3 -4.23 34.79 -16.14
N ALA A 4 -5.30 35.36 -15.57
CA ALA A 4 -5.79 35.03 -14.24
C ALA A 4 -5.95 33.49 -14.14
N ARG A 5 -5.01 32.84 -13.45
CA ARG A 5 -4.90 31.39 -13.38
C ARG A 5 -5.99 30.86 -12.45
N ASP A 6 -6.88 30.02 -13.00
CA ASP A 6 -7.69 29.02 -12.29
C ASP A 6 -8.38 29.46 -10.97
N GLY A 7 -9.01 30.64 -10.93
CA GLY A 7 -9.82 31.07 -9.77
C GLY A 7 -9.02 31.51 -8.54
N ALA A 8 -7.77 31.97 -8.73
CA ALA A 8 -7.04 32.69 -7.69
C ALA A 8 -7.80 33.96 -7.25
N VAL A 9 -7.87 34.21 -5.95
CA VAL A 9 -8.57 35.38 -5.37
C VAL A 9 -7.65 36.06 -4.37
N ALA A 10 -7.56 37.39 -4.42
CA ALA A 10 -6.89 38.18 -3.40
C ALA A 10 -7.93 38.82 -2.48
N PHE A 11 -7.70 38.75 -1.17
CA PHE A 11 -8.49 39.46 -0.17
C PHE A 11 -7.78 40.77 0.15
N ALA A 12 -8.00 41.78 -0.69
CA ALA A 12 -7.44 43.11 -0.56
C ALA A 12 -8.48 44.08 0.03
N ALA A 13 -8.38 44.37 1.33
CA ALA A 13 -9.32 45.24 2.03
C ALA A 13 -8.68 45.85 3.29
N TRP A 14 -9.18 47.01 3.71
CA TRP A 14 -8.88 47.57 5.03
C TRP A 14 -9.64 46.81 6.11
N ASP A 15 -9.02 46.65 7.29
CA ASP A 15 -9.62 45.92 8.41
C ASP A 15 -10.72 46.76 9.09
N ASP A 16 -10.56 48.09 9.09
CA ASP A 16 -11.51 49.05 9.62
C ASP A 16 -11.66 50.28 8.70
N SER A 17 -12.58 51.17 9.09
CA SER A 17 -12.87 52.43 8.38
C SER A 17 -12.75 53.62 9.31
N GLU A 18 -11.76 53.60 10.22
CA GLU A 18 -11.53 54.68 11.17
C GLU A 18 -11.27 56.02 10.44
N PRO A 19 -11.75 57.17 10.93
CA PRO A 19 -11.67 58.41 10.14
C PRO A 19 -10.26 59.00 10.04
N TRP A 20 -9.38 58.71 11.00
CA TRP A 20 -8.11 59.43 11.17
C TRP A 20 -6.85 58.54 11.15
N GLY A 21 -7.01 57.22 10.98
CA GLY A 21 -5.92 56.25 10.91
C GLY A 21 -5.07 56.13 12.20
N PRO A 22 -4.00 55.32 12.17
CA PRO A 22 -3.53 54.49 11.05
C PRO A 22 -4.46 53.32 10.74
N TRP A 23 -4.51 52.91 9.46
CA TRP A 23 -5.27 51.74 9.01
C TRP A 23 -4.37 50.53 8.81
N THR A 24 -4.89 49.35 9.13
CA THR A 24 -4.33 48.06 8.71
C THR A 24 -5.24 47.41 7.68
N GLY A 25 -4.68 46.53 6.86
CA GLY A 25 -5.44 45.84 5.84
C GLY A 25 -4.86 44.49 5.48
N ASN A 26 -5.70 43.68 4.85
CA ASN A 26 -5.37 42.36 4.34
C ASN A 26 -5.00 42.47 2.84
N GLY A 27 -4.07 41.64 2.39
CA GLY A 27 -3.65 41.49 1.00
C GLY A 27 -3.36 40.03 0.63
N THR A 28 -3.96 39.08 1.35
CA THR A 28 -3.65 37.65 1.19
C THR A 28 -4.15 37.09 -0.14
N LEU A 29 -3.32 36.28 -0.79
CA LEU A 29 -3.64 35.59 -2.03
C LEU A 29 -4.06 34.14 -1.73
N ARG A 30 -5.25 33.75 -2.18
CA ARG A 30 -5.75 32.37 -2.13
C ARG A 30 -5.60 31.73 -3.49
N LEU A 31 -4.75 30.70 -3.55
CA LEU A 31 -4.56 29.85 -4.73
C LEU A 31 -5.32 28.52 -4.53
N PRO A 32 -6.44 28.28 -5.23
CA PRO A 32 -7.13 27.00 -5.15
C PRO A 32 -6.37 25.92 -5.94
N ARG A 33 -6.35 24.68 -5.42
CA ARG A 33 -5.76 23.50 -6.09
C ARG A 33 -4.34 23.75 -6.62
N VAL A 34 -3.43 24.11 -5.71
CA VAL A 34 -2.03 24.37 -6.04
C VAL A 34 -1.40 23.15 -6.72
N GLN A 35 -0.79 23.38 -7.88
CA GLN A 35 -0.06 22.38 -8.66
C GLN A 35 1.44 22.69 -8.69
N PRO A 36 2.31 21.69 -8.93
CA PRO A 36 3.76 21.89 -9.04
C PRO A 36 4.17 23.00 -10.03
N ARG A 37 3.43 23.19 -11.12
CA ARG A 37 3.67 24.28 -12.10
C ARG A 37 3.50 25.71 -11.54
N GLN A 38 2.92 25.83 -10.35
CA GLN A 38 2.71 27.10 -9.64
C GLN A 38 3.78 27.34 -8.56
N GLU A 39 4.71 26.41 -8.38
CA GLU A 39 5.85 26.60 -7.48
C GLU A 39 6.77 27.75 -7.95
N GLY A 40 7.41 28.43 -6.99
CA GLY A 40 8.41 29.47 -7.24
C GLY A 40 8.15 30.77 -6.49
N ALA A 41 8.82 31.84 -6.92
CA ALA A 41 8.76 33.15 -6.29
C ALA A 41 7.47 33.91 -6.63
N TYR A 42 6.79 34.39 -5.59
CA TYR A 42 5.62 35.27 -5.65
C TYR A 42 5.98 36.64 -5.11
N LEU A 43 5.56 37.68 -5.84
CA LEU A 43 5.75 39.08 -5.43
C LEU A 43 4.39 39.68 -5.09
N ALA A 44 4.26 40.20 -3.87
CA ALA A 44 3.10 40.96 -3.44
C ALA A 44 3.51 42.43 -3.30
N THR A 45 2.83 43.29 -4.06
CA THR A 45 3.11 44.72 -4.11
C THR A 45 1.88 45.50 -3.68
N VAL A 46 2.05 46.37 -2.68
CA VAL A 46 1.02 47.27 -2.18
C VAL A 46 1.32 48.67 -2.67
N HIS A 47 0.33 49.30 -3.31
CA HIS A 47 0.44 50.67 -3.83
C HIS A 47 -0.43 51.61 -3.02
N LEU A 48 0.15 52.72 -2.57
CA LEU A 48 -0.53 53.88 -1.99
C LEU A 48 -0.18 55.11 -2.82
N SER A 49 -0.84 56.23 -2.55
CA SER A 49 -0.51 57.50 -3.21
C SER A 49 0.97 57.82 -3.03
N TYR A 50 1.75 57.76 -4.12
CA TYR A 50 3.20 58.00 -4.19
C TYR A 50 4.10 56.99 -3.43
N LEU A 51 3.54 55.93 -2.83
CA LEU A 51 4.29 54.95 -2.06
C LEU A 51 4.04 53.53 -2.59
N GLN A 52 5.07 52.69 -2.49
CA GLN A 52 4.98 51.28 -2.84
C GLN A 52 5.75 50.45 -1.82
N GLY A 53 5.14 49.36 -1.35
CA GLY A 53 5.81 48.29 -0.60
C GLY A 53 5.79 46.99 -1.41
N GLN A 54 6.86 46.20 -1.34
CA GLN A 54 6.93 44.91 -2.01
C GLN A 54 7.51 43.85 -1.08
N VAL A 55 6.94 42.65 -1.10
CA VAL A 55 7.45 41.47 -0.41
C VAL A 55 7.56 40.31 -1.40
N ALA A 56 8.63 39.53 -1.25
CA ALA A 56 8.85 38.30 -1.99
C ALA A 56 8.58 37.09 -1.08
N LEU A 57 7.87 36.10 -1.61
CA LEU A 57 7.58 34.84 -0.96
C LEU A 57 8.00 33.69 -1.87
N GLU A 58 8.57 32.63 -1.30
CA GLU A 58 8.88 31.41 -2.04
C GLU A 58 7.78 30.38 -1.77
N LEU A 59 6.98 30.05 -2.78
CA LEU A 59 5.97 28.99 -2.67
C LEU A 59 6.63 27.67 -3.04
N ALA A 60 6.80 26.77 -2.07
CA ALA A 60 7.24 25.39 -2.30
C ALA A 60 6.04 24.43 -2.23
N VAL A 61 5.92 23.53 -3.20
CA VAL A 61 4.79 22.59 -3.29
C VAL A 61 5.19 21.24 -2.72
N GLN A 62 4.31 20.63 -1.93
CA GLN A 62 4.54 19.30 -1.36
C GLN A 62 3.30 18.43 -1.48
N LYS A 63 3.48 17.19 -1.97
CA LYS A 63 2.43 16.19 -2.08
C LYS A 63 2.92 14.85 -1.51
N PRO A 64 2.27 14.29 -0.49
CA PRO A 64 2.71 13.04 0.13
C PRO A 64 2.51 11.82 -0.78
N PRO A 65 3.51 10.91 -0.85
CA PRO A 65 3.40 9.70 -1.65
C PRO A 65 2.36 8.73 -1.07
N LYS A 66 1.65 8.06 -1.97
CA LYS A 66 0.89 6.85 -1.64
C LYS A 66 1.77 5.64 -1.91
N VAL A 67 2.03 4.86 -0.87
CA VAL A 67 2.91 3.68 -0.91
C VAL A 67 2.04 2.43 -0.89
N SER A 68 2.27 1.54 -1.85
CA SER A 68 1.62 0.23 -1.92
C SER A 68 2.63 -0.84 -2.35
N LEU A 69 2.44 -2.07 -1.90
CA LEU A 69 3.33 -3.18 -2.18
C LEU A 69 2.60 -4.26 -2.97
N THR A 70 3.25 -4.84 -3.97
CA THR A 70 2.71 -5.90 -4.82
C THR A 70 3.76 -7.00 -4.99
N PRO A 71 3.43 -8.30 -4.86
CA PRO A 71 2.13 -8.82 -4.44
C PRO A 71 1.85 -8.60 -2.95
N ALA A 72 0.58 -8.49 -2.57
CA ALA A 72 0.10 -8.35 -1.19
C ALA A 72 -1.22 -9.14 -1.03
N PRO A 73 -1.56 -9.66 0.17
CA PRO A 73 -0.92 -9.45 1.48
C PRO A 73 0.15 -10.49 1.85
N LEU A 74 0.30 -11.54 1.04
CA LEU A 74 1.21 -12.65 1.31
C LEU A 74 2.00 -13.05 0.06
N VAL A 75 3.22 -13.54 0.29
CA VAL A 75 4.14 -14.07 -0.71
C VAL A 75 4.62 -15.42 -0.22
N TRP A 76 4.74 -16.39 -1.11
CA TRP A 76 5.20 -17.74 -0.77
C TRP A 76 6.49 -18.11 -1.50
N ALA A 77 7.31 -18.94 -0.87
CA ALA A 77 8.52 -19.50 -1.46
C ALA A 77 8.87 -20.84 -0.81
N ALA A 78 9.48 -21.75 -1.56
CA ALA A 78 10.03 -22.98 -1.00
C ALA A 78 11.36 -22.69 -0.26
N PRO A 79 11.73 -23.50 0.75
CA PRO A 79 13.05 -23.40 1.35
C PRO A 79 14.16 -23.55 0.29
N GLY A 80 15.08 -22.58 0.22
CA GLY A 80 16.15 -22.55 -0.79
C GLY A 80 15.75 -21.90 -2.12
N GLU A 81 14.52 -21.41 -2.25
CA GLU A 81 14.05 -20.67 -3.42
C GLU A 81 13.82 -19.19 -3.09
N ALA A 82 14.03 -18.32 -4.07
CA ALA A 82 13.76 -16.90 -3.96
C ALA A 82 12.25 -16.64 -4.10
N PRO A 83 11.64 -15.84 -3.23
CA PRO A 83 10.29 -15.33 -3.43
C PRO A 83 10.16 -14.55 -4.77
N PRO A 84 8.93 -14.39 -5.30
CA PRO A 84 8.69 -13.52 -6.43
C PRO A 84 9.14 -12.07 -6.15
N GLU A 85 9.42 -11.35 -7.23
CA GLU A 85 9.79 -9.94 -7.20
C GLU A 85 8.73 -9.11 -6.47
N LEU A 86 9.18 -8.27 -5.52
CA LEU A 86 8.35 -7.33 -4.81
C LEU A 86 8.46 -5.95 -5.46
N LEU A 87 7.30 -5.37 -5.79
CA LEU A 87 7.16 -4.04 -6.38
C LEU A 87 6.51 -3.10 -5.37
N CYS A 88 7.29 -2.11 -4.92
CA CYS A 88 6.83 -1.01 -4.11
C CYS A 88 6.47 0.19 -4.98
N LEU A 89 5.19 0.45 -5.15
CA LEU A 89 4.68 1.57 -5.93
C LEU A 89 4.59 2.81 -5.04
N VAL A 90 5.36 3.84 -5.38
CA VAL A 90 5.35 5.16 -4.75
C VAL A 90 4.66 6.13 -5.69
N SER A 91 3.38 6.38 -5.46
CA SER A 91 2.53 7.10 -6.41
C SER A 91 2.19 8.52 -5.98
N ASN A 92 2.06 9.39 -6.98
CA ASN A 92 1.53 10.75 -6.90
C ASN A 92 2.18 11.64 -5.83
N PHE A 93 3.50 11.77 -5.85
CA PHE A 93 4.26 12.59 -4.89
C PHE A 93 5.00 13.75 -5.55
N TYR A 94 5.41 14.71 -4.72
CA TYR A 94 6.22 15.87 -5.13
C TYR A 94 6.83 16.52 -3.88
N PRO A 95 8.10 16.99 -3.89
CA PRO A 95 9.05 16.99 -5.02
C PRO A 95 9.71 15.61 -5.28
N ALA A 96 10.49 15.50 -6.37
CA ALA A 96 11.27 14.28 -6.64
C ALA A 96 12.44 14.12 -5.65
N GLU A 97 12.98 15.24 -5.21
CA GLU A 97 14.17 15.33 -4.37
C GLU A 97 13.88 14.87 -2.94
N GLY A 98 14.84 14.18 -2.33
CA GLY A 98 14.70 13.68 -0.97
C GLY A 98 13.84 12.42 -0.84
N LEU A 99 13.37 11.83 -1.94
CA LEU A 99 12.76 10.50 -1.92
C LEU A 99 13.84 9.43 -1.66
N LYS A 100 13.60 8.57 -0.67
CA LYS A 100 14.39 7.35 -0.46
C LYS A 100 13.46 6.16 -0.28
N VAL A 101 13.83 5.04 -0.91
CA VAL A 101 13.12 3.77 -0.82
C VAL A 101 14.07 2.74 -0.22
N GLU A 102 13.71 2.24 0.96
CA GLU A 102 14.47 1.26 1.72
C GLU A 102 13.65 -0.02 1.85
N TRP A 103 14.34 -1.16 1.87
CA TRP A 103 13.72 -2.46 2.01
C TRP A 103 14.14 -3.10 3.31
N GLU A 104 13.17 -3.47 4.12
CA GLU A 104 13.37 -4.08 5.43
C GLU A 104 12.76 -5.48 5.45
N LEU A 105 13.40 -6.40 6.16
CA LEU A 105 12.83 -7.66 6.56
C LEU A 105 12.61 -7.64 8.07
N ARG A 106 11.34 -7.78 8.47
CA ARG A 106 10.94 -7.88 9.87
C ARG A 106 10.78 -9.34 10.23
N GLY A 107 11.63 -9.83 11.12
CA GLY A 107 11.56 -11.18 11.63
C GLY A 107 10.27 -11.41 12.45
N PRO A 108 9.86 -12.67 12.62
CA PRO A 108 8.74 -13.03 13.49
C PRO A 108 8.99 -12.69 14.97
N ASP A 109 10.25 -12.54 15.36
CA ASP A 109 10.70 -12.08 16.67
C ASP A 109 10.65 -10.54 16.85
N GLY A 110 10.24 -9.81 15.80
CA GLY A 110 10.22 -8.35 15.78
C GLY A 110 11.56 -7.70 15.45
N SER A 111 12.60 -8.49 15.13
CA SER A 111 13.87 -7.95 14.64
C SER A 111 13.68 -7.26 13.30
N ILE A 112 14.35 -6.12 13.08
CA ILE A 112 14.31 -5.39 11.81
C ILE A 112 15.71 -5.44 11.21
N ARG A 113 15.81 -5.90 9.97
CA ARG A 113 17.07 -6.01 9.21
C ARG A 113 16.84 -5.46 7.81
N GLU A 114 17.91 -5.04 7.14
CA GLU A 114 17.82 -4.71 5.72
C GLU A 114 17.50 -5.98 4.92
N ALA A 115 16.59 -5.88 3.96
CA ALA A 115 16.21 -7.03 3.14
C ALA A 115 17.34 -7.37 2.15
N GLU A 116 17.77 -8.63 2.17
CA GLU A 116 18.78 -9.14 1.24
C GLU A 116 18.18 -9.43 -0.13
N GLY A 117 18.92 -9.14 -1.19
CA GLY A 117 18.49 -9.36 -2.57
C GLY A 117 18.98 -8.29 -3.54
N HIS A 118 18.55 -8.39 -4.79
CA HIS A 118 18.81 -7.36 -5.79
C HIS A 118 17.73 -6.30 -5.74
N ARG A 119 18.13 -5.03 -5.68
CA ARG A 119 17.21 -3.88 -5.64
C ARG A 119 17.51 -2.90 -6.75
N TRP A 120 16.47 -2.34 -7.34
CA TRP A 120 16.58 -1.28 -8.34
C TRP A 120 15.35 -0.39 -8.30
N LEU A 121 15.47 0.80 -8.89
CA LEU A 121 14.38 1.75 -9.02
C LEU A 121 14.03 1.91 -10.49
N SER A 122 12.75 2.08 -10.79
CA SER A 122 12.31 2.48 -12.12
C SER A 122 12.59 3.97 -12.38
N ALA A 123 12.50 4.35 -13.65
CA ALA A 123 12.55 5.75 -14.05
C ALA A 123 11.34 6.51 -13.48
N LEU A 124 11.52 7.82 -13.27
CA LEU A 124 10.46 8.71 -12.82
C LEU A 124 9.34 8.78 -13.87
N HIS A 125 8.11 8.57 -13.42
CA HIS A 125 6.92 8.72 -14.24
C HIS A 125 6.21 10.03 -13.88
N HIS A 126 6.10 10.92 -14.86
CA HIS A 126 5.45 12.23 -14.68
C HIS A 126 3.97 12.16 -15.03
N HIS A 127 3.14 12.64 -14.12
CA HIS A 127 1.69 12.75 -14.31
C HIS A 127 1.30 14.11 -14.90
N SER A 128 0.11 14.17 -15.49
CA SER A 128 -0.45 15.40 -16.05
C SER A 128 -0.76 16.47 -15.00
N ASP A 129 -0.94 16.07 -13.74
CA ASP A 129 -1.12 16.98 -12.60
C ASP A 129 0.20 17.55 -12.06
N GLY A 130 1.33 17.20 -12.69
CA GLY A 130 2.68 17.59 -12.31
C GLY A 130 3.31 16.74 -11.20
N SER A 131 2.55 15.83 -10.58
CA SER A 131 3.10 14.90 -9.60
C SER A 131 3.90 13.79 -10.28
N ILE A 132 4.71 13.09 -9.49
CA ILE A 132 5.64 12.09 -9.98
C ILE A 132 5.33 10.75 -9.31
N SER A 133 5.68 9.66 -9.98
CA SER A 133 5.61 8.32 -9.43
C SER A 133 6.86 7.53 -9.78
N LEU A 134 7.18 6.57 -8.91
CA LEU A 134 8.34 5.71 -9.05
C LEU A 134 8.00 4.35 -8.43
N SER A 135 8.58 3.28 -8.98
CA SER A 135 8.50 1.95 -8.41
C SER A 135 9.87 1.49 -7.94
N GLY A 136 9.94 1.06 -6.68
CA GLY A 136 11.07 0.31 -6.15
C GLY A 136 10.84 -1.17 -6.36
N HIS A 137 11.88 -1.87 -6.80
CA HIS A 137 11.84 -3.30 -7.06
C HIS A 137 12.82 -4.01 -6.14
N LEU A 138 12.41 -5.16 -5.60
CA LEU A 138 13.25 -6.05 -4.81
C LEU A 138 13.05 -7.47 -5.30
N GLN A 139 14.13 -8.08 -5.77
CA GLN A 139 14.24 -9.53 -5.96
C GLN A 139 14.87 -10.13 -4.70
N PRO A 140 14.10 -10.76 -3.81
CA PRO A 140 14.63 -11.21 -2.53
C PRO A 140 15.59 -12.41 -2.70
N ALA A 141 16.51 -12.56 -1.74
CA ALA A 141 17.39 -13.73 -1.70
C ALA A 141 16.61 -15.03 -1.38
N PRO A 142 17.17 -16.22 -1.69
CA PRO A 142 16.58 -17.49 -1.32
C PRO A 142 16.32 -17.61 0.19
N VAL A 143 15.11 -18.04 0.55
CA VAL A 143 14.64 -18.02 1.95
C VAL A 143 14.90 -19.33 2.67
N THR A 144 15.07 -19.26 3.98
CA THR A 144 15.18 -20.44 4.86
C THR A 144 13.87 -20.65 5.62
N SER A 145 13.65 -21.87 6.12
CA SER A 145 12.46 -22.20 6.92
C SER A 145 12.32 -21.38 8.21
N ALA A 146 13.41 -20.78 8.70
CA ALA A 146 13.40 -19.89 9.85
C ALA A 146 12.73 -18.53 9.57
N GLN A 147 12.64 -18.12 8.31
CA GLN A 147 12.06 -16.84 7.89
C GLN A 147 10.54 -16.92 7.67
N HIS A 148 9.93 -18.08 7.91
CA HIS A 148 8.47 -18.24 7.84
C HIS A 148 7.76 -17.28 8.82
N GLY A 149 6.79 -16.52 8.31
CA GLY A 149 6.07 -15.48 9.06
C GLY A 149 6.81 -14.14 9.17
N ALA A 150 7.98 -14.00 8.54
CA ALA A 150 8.65 -12.71 8.43
C ALA A 150 7.87 -11.77 7.49
N ARG A 151 8.05 -10.46 7.64
CA ARG A 151 7.38 -9.45 6.81
C ARG A 151 8.39 -8.61 6.06
N TYR A 152 8.32 -8.61 4.73
CA TYR A 152 9.02 -7.63 3.92
C TYR A 152 8.29 -6.30 4.01
N ALA A 153 9.03 -5.22 4.23
CA ALA A 153 8.49 -3.88 4.27
C ALA A 153 9.27 -2.96 3.33
N CYS A 154 8.55 -2.25 2.46
CA CYS A 154 9.10 -1.13 1.71
C CYS A 154 8.87 0.14 2.53
N ARG A 155 9.96 0.76 2.99
CA ARG A 155 9.99 2.01 3.75
C ARG A 155 10.30 3.18 2.81
N VAL A 156 9.44 4.18 2.79
CA VAL A 156 9.60 5.37 1.95
C VAL A 156 9.79 6.59 2.83
N HIS A 157 10.88 7.31 2.61
CA HIS A 157 11.15 8.62 3.20
C HIS A 157 10.96 9.69 2.14
N HIS A 158 10.31 10.78 2.52
CA HIS A 158 10.02 11.91 1.66
C HIS A 158 9.82 13.17 2.52
N PRO A 159 10.19 14.39 2.08
CA PRO A 159 10.09 15.61 2.89
C PRO A 159 8.69 15.92 3.43
N SER A 160 7.65 15.51 2.70
CA SER A 160 6.25 15.70 3.11
C SER A 160 5.70 14.58 4.03
N LEU A 161 6.52 13.59 4.39
CA LEU A 161 6.18 12.53 5.34
C LEU A 161 6.82 12.79 6.71
N PRO A 162 6.31 12.18 7.81
CA PRO A 162 6.99 12.17 9.10
C PRO A 162 8.39 11.53 9.01
N ALA A 163 9.24 11.81 10.01
CA ALA A 163 10.63 11.29 10.05
C ALA A 163 10.74 9.76 9.92
N LEU A 164 9.77 9.01 10.47
CA LEU A 164 9.67 7.55 10.38
C LEU A 164 9.30 7.03 8.97
N GLY A 165 8.96 7.93 8.04
CA GLY A 165 8.51 7.59 6.71
C GLY A 165 7.15 6.89 6.69
N ARG A 166 6.82 6.30 5.55
CA ARG A 166 5.63 5.47 5.34
C ARG A 166 6.08 4.10 4.87
N SER A 167 5.52 3.03 5.45
CA SER A 167 5.84 1.65 5.05
C SER A 167 4.62 0.89 4.53
N ALA A 168 4.85 0.04 3.54
CA ALA A 168 3.91 -1.02 3.15
C ALA A 168 4.57 -2.38 3.38
N GLU A 169 3.82 -3.35 3.89
CA GLU A 169 4.34 -4.67 4.28
C GLU A 169 3.61 -5.84 3.61
N VAL A 170 4.33 -6.94 3.43
CA VAL A 170 3.83 -8.23 2.92
C VAL A 170 4.41 -9.36 3.75
N THR A 171 3.61 -10.38 4.05
CA THR A 171 4.04 -11.53 4.86
C THR A 171 4.63 -12.63 3.99
N LEU A 172 5.75 -13.21 4.41
CA LEU A 172 6.42 -14.33 3.78
C LEU A 172 5.96 -15.66 4.40
N GLU A 173 5.43 -16.53 3.55
CA GLU A 173 5.03 -17.89 3.89
C GLU A 173 5.99 -18.89 3.24
N VAL A 174 6.84 -19.52 4.06
CA VAL A 174 7.75 -20.56 3.56
C VAL A 174 7.03 -21.90 3.52
N ALA A 175 7.03 -22.55 2.35
CA ALA A 175 6.41 -23.84 2.15
C ALA A 175 7.04 -24.94 3.04
N GLY A 176 6.24 -25.94 3.42
CA GLY A 176 6.70 -27.09 4.22
C GLY A 176 6.71 -26.86 5.74
N ARG A 177 6.31 -25.68 6.24
CA ARG A 177 6.06 -25.44 7.67
C ARG A 177 4.59 -25.54 8.07
N SER A 178 3.68 -25.32 7.14
CA SER A 178 2.24 -25.52 7.35
C SER A 178 1.93 -27.01 7.24
N GLY A 179 2.01 -27.72 8.37
CA GLY A 179 1.33 -29.00 8.52
C GLY A 179 -0.19 -28.80 8.43
N PRO A 180 -0.98 -29.88 8.25
CA PRO A 180 -2.44 -29.77 8.26
C PRO A 180 -2.91 -29.03 9.52
N SER A 181 -3.77 -28.02 9.34
CA SER A 181 -4.37 -27.32 10.48
C SER A 181 -5.13 -28.32 11.35
N LEU A 182 -5.33 -28.00 12.63
CA LEU A 182 -6.18 -28.80 13.51
C LEU A 182 -7.60 -28.92 12.91
N GLU A 183 -8.05 -27.90 12.17
CA GLU A 183 -9.30 -27.91 11.39
C GLU A 183 -9.25 -28.87 10.20
N ASP A 184 -8.13 -28.94 9.47
CA ASP A 184 -7.94 -29.93 8.40
C ASP A 184 -7.96 -31.34 8.97
N GLY A 185 -7.35 -31.53 10.15
CA GLY A 185 -7.39 -32.79 10.89
C GLY A 185 -8.81 -33.20 11.27
N ILE A 186 -9.60 -32.26 11.81
CA ILE A 186 -11.01 -32.49 12.12
C ILE A 186 -11.80 -32.83 10.84
N GLY A 187 -11.57 -32.10 9.75
CA GLY A 187 -12.23 -32.35 8.46
C GLY A 187 -11.90 -33.73 7.87
N LEU A 188 -10.64 -34.15 7.90
CA LEU A 188 -10.20 -35.49 7.50
C LEU A 188 -10.83 -36.58 8.38
N PHE A 189 -10.96 -36.33 9.69
CA PHE A 189 -11.59 -37.29 10.60
C PHE A 189 -13.08 -37.42 10.31
N LEU A 190 -13.82 -36.30 10.25
CA LEU A 190 -15.26 -36.29 9.99
C LEU A 190 -15.61 -36.89 8.62
N SER A 191 -14.83 -36.58 7.59
CA SER A 191 -15.02 -37.16 6.26
C SER A 191 -14.81 -38.68 6.27
N ALA A 192 -13.78 -39.19 6.98
CA ALA A 192 -13.57 -40.62 7.12
C ALA A 192 -14.74 -41.32 7.83
N PHE A 193 -15.31 -40.73 8.89
CA PHE A 193 -16.50 -41.30 9.56
C PHE A 193 -17.73 -41.32 8.66
N LEU A 194 -17.97 -40.25 7.90
CA LEU A 194 -19.07 -40.20 6.93
C LEU A 194 -18.92 -41.27 5.84
N VAL A 195 -17.71 -41.42 5.27
CA VAL A 195 -17.44 -42.41 4.23
C VAL A 195 -17.57 -43.84 4.78
N LEU A 196 -17.03 -44.11 5.97
CA LEU A 196 -17.18 -45.42 6.64
C LEU A 196 -18.64 -45.73 6.98
N GLY A 197 -19.40 -44.72 7.42
CA GLY A 197 -20.84 -44.84 7.67
C GLY A 197 -21.62 -45.18 6.41
N LEU A 198 -21.37 -44.46 5.31
CA LEU A 198 -21.96 -44.73 4.00
C LEU A 198 -21.61 -46.13 3.48
N LEU A 199 -20.34 -46.54 3.58
CA LEU A 199 -19.89 -47.88 3.20
C LEU A 199 -20.59 -48.98 4.02
N LYS A 200 -20.76 -48.78 5.33
CA LYS A 200 -21.50 -49.73 6.19
C LYS A 200 -22.95 -49.87 5.77
N VAL A 201 -23.64 -48.76 5.49
CA VAL A 201 -25.04 -48.76 5.03
C VAL A 201 -25.17 -49.44 3.68
N LEU A 202 -24.28 -49.14 2.72
CA LEU A 202 -24.27 -49.79 1.41
C LEU A 202 -24.01 -51.29 1.51
N CYS A 203 -23.06 -51.72 2.35
CA CYS A 203 -22.82 -53.13 2.61
C CYS A 203 -24.03 -53.82 3.25
N TRP A 204 -24.67 -53.19 4.24
CA TRP A 204 -25.89 -53.71 4.85
C TRP A 204 -27.03 -53.85 3.85
N ALA A 205 -27.25 -52.83 3.02
CA ALA A 205 -28.25 -52.86 1.96
C ALA A 205 -27.98 -53.99 0.96
N ALA A 206 -26.72 -54.19 0.54
CA ALA A 206 -26.34 -55.28 -0.36
C ALA A 206 -26.58 -56.67 0.26
N VAL A 207 -26.25 -56.86 1.54
CA VAL A 207 -26.55 -58.11 2.26
C VAL A 207 -28.07 -58.32 2.38
N TYR A 208 -28.84 -57.28 2.69
CA TYR A 208 -30.30 -57.37 2.76
C TYR A 208 -30.93 -57.75 1.42
N LEU A 209 -30.50 -57.12 0.33
CA LEU A 209 -30.97 -57.42 -1.04
C LEU A 209 -30.61 -58.85 -1.47
N SER A 210 -29.40 -59.32 -1.14
CA SER A 210 -28.99 -60.70 -1.46
C SER A 210 -29.74 -61.75 -0.64
N ALA A 211 -30.01 -61.49 0.65
CA ALA A 211 -30.83 -62.36 1.48
C ALA A 211 -32.29 -62.41 1.01
N SER A 212 -32.86 -61.26 0.63
CA SER A 212 -34.21 -61.17 0.06
C SER A 212 -34.33 -62.00 -1.23
N LYS A 213 -33.40 -61.84 -2.18
CA LYS A 213 -33.36 -62.65 -3.42
C LYS A 213 -33.21 -64.15 -3.18
N LYS A 214 -32.53 -64.56 -2.08
CA LYS A 214 -32.38 -65.98 -1.73
C LYS A 214 -33.71 -66.56 -1.22
N SER A 215 -34.43 -65.81 -0.39
CA SER A 215 -35.76 -66.23 0.12
C SER A 215 -36.84 -66.33 -0.97
N GLU A 216 -36.74 -65.50 -2.01
CA GLU A 216 -37.69 -65.49 -3.14
C GLU A 216 -37.50 -66.70 -4.07
N LYS A 217 -36.25 -67.16 -4.23
CA LYS A 217 -35.92 -68.40 -4.96
C LYS A 217 -36.29 -69.67 -4.21
N GLU A 218 -36.30 -69.64 -2.87
CA GLU A 218 -36.65 -70.80 -2.04
C GLU A 218 -38.18 -71.00 -1.92
N LYS A 219 -38.97 -69.95 -2.16
CA LYS A 219 -40.45 -70.00 -2.17
C LYS A 219 -41.07 -70.38 -3.53
N SER A 220 -40.26 -70.48 -4.58
CA SER A 220 -40.70 -70.78 -5.95
C SER A 220 -40.31 -72.19 -6.43
N GLN A 221 -39.89 -73.07 -5.49
CA GLN A 221 -39.63 -74.49 -5.72
C GLN A 221 -40.67 -75.36 -4.99
#